data_AF-A0A7C3PES3-F1
#
_entry.id   AF-A0A7C3PES3-F1
#
_cell.length_a   1.000
_cell.length_b   1.000
_cell.length_c   1.000
_cell.angle_alpha   90.00
_cell.angle_beta   90.00
_cell.angle_gamma   90.00
#
_symmetry.space_group_name_H-M   'P 1'
#
loop_
_entity.id
_entity.type
_entity.pdbx_description
1 polymer ?
#
loop_
_entity_poly.entity_id
_entity_poly.type
_entity_poly.pdbx_seq_one_letter_code
_entity_poly.pdbx_strand_id
1 'polypeptide(L)'
;MMQHIKKRYLFLFFLSLVIVSCQGNSVDRTLYVSSTCASKQVENTQVHYVSIKDKPTLVIWADYVGTEANTCQSPYKGSYKGEISEGARRIDWEWGSPDGKQNIVAINGIQFVFDKGNVFLVNIKGDDRIQQLQRDLKSGSNTVERLSKDDSEIQKFVQSANQP
;
A
#
# COMPACT_ATOMS: atom_id res chain seq x y z
N MET A 1 -88.15 -12.65 -4.43
CA MET A 1 -86.90 -13.21 -3.88
C MET A 1 -85.83 -12.13 -4.02
N MET A 2 -85.86 -11.03 -3.26
CA MET A 2 -85.80 -10.82 -1.81
C MET A 2 -84.42 -11.16 -1.21
N GLN A 3 -83.90 -10.16 -0.48
CA GLN A 3 -82.73 -10.09 0.42
C GLN A 3 -81.45 -9.49 -0.18
N HIS A 4 -81.19 -8.18 0.01
CA HIS A 4 -80.64 -7.53 1.22
C HIS A 4 -79.36 -8.20 1.74
N ILE A 5 -78.27 -7.43 1.82
CA ILE A 5 -77.62 -7.05 3.08
C ILE A 5 -76.59 -5.93 2.80
N LYS A 6 -76.93 -4.71 3.28
CA LYS A 6 -75.99 -3.65 3.64
C LYS A 6 -75.45 -3.97 5.05
N LYS A 7 -74.16 -3.75 5.32
CA LYS A 7 -73.54 -3.41 6.63
C LYS A 7 -72.02 -3.28 6.42
N ARG A 8 -71.47 -2.07 6.22
CA ARG A 8 -70.89 -1.20 7.25
C ARG A 8 -70.03 -1.96 8.29
N TYR A 9 -68.73 -1.99 8.07
CA TYR A 9 -67.73 -2.00 9.15
C TYR A 9 -66.59 -1.04 8.83
N LEU A 10 -66.84 0.21 9.22
CA LEU A 10 -65.82 1.15 9.66
C LEU A 10 -65.24 0.57 10.96
N PHE A 11 -64.00 0.09 10.94
CA PHE A 11 -63.24 -0.16 12.15
C PHE A 11 -61.79 0.30 11.93
N LEU A 12 -61.59 1.59 12.15
CA LEU A 12 -60.32 2.16 12.56
C LEU A 12 -59.96 1.58 13.92
N PHE A 13 -58.89 0.78 14.02
CA PHE A 13 -58.19 0.61 15.29
C PHE A 13 -56.69 0.40 15.05
N PHE A 14 -55.92 1.25 15.71
CA PHE A 14 -54.47 1.33 15.77
C PHE A 14 -53.79 -0.02 16.01
N LEU A 15 -52.73 -0.33 15.28
CA LEU A 15 -51.68 -1.20 15.80
C LEU A 15 -50.29 -0.73 15.32
N SER A 16 -49.74 0.17 16.13
CA SER A 16 -48.32 0.36 16.43
C SER A 16 -47.29 -0.13 15.39
N LEU A 17 -46.78 0.85 14.67
CA LEU A 17 -45.47 0.87 14.05
C LEU A 17 -44.39 0.61 15.13
N VAL A 18 -43.95 -0.64 15.32
CA VAL A 18 -42.73 -0.96 16.06
C VAL A 18 -41.62 -1.15 15.02
N ILE A 19 -41.01 -0.06 14.57
CA ILE A 19 -39.69 -0.14 13.96
C ILE A 19 -38.75 -0.41 15.12
N VAL A 20 -38.46 -1.69 15.38
CA VAL A 20 -37.27 -2.06 16.14
C VAL A 20 -36.09 -1.63 15.30
N SER A 21 -35.64 -0.39 15.49
CA SER A 21 -34.32 0.02 15.09
C SER A 21 -33.34 -0.80 15.91
N CYS A 22 -32.93 -1.94 15.37
CA CYS A 22 -31.69 -2.58 15.75
C CYS A 22 -30.58 -1.56 15.48
N GLN A 23 -30.29 -0.70 16.46
CA GLN A 23 -28.98 -0.10 16.62
C GLN A 23 -28.03 -1.24 16.95
N GLY A 24 -27.75 -2.05 15.93
CA GLY A 24 -26.55 -2.84 15.89
C GLY A 24 -25.41 -1.84 15.91
N ASN A 25 -24.90 -1.56 17.09
CA ASN A 25 -23.56 -1.05 17.26
C ASN A 25 -22.65 -2.13 16.67
N SER A 26 -22.50 -2.14 15.36
CA SER A 26 -21.38 -2.78 14.69
C SER A 26 -20.17 -2.03 15.22
N VAL A 27 -19.59 -2.56 16.29
CA VAL A 27 -18.25 -2.22 16.71
C VAL A 27 -17.41 -2.61 15.52
N ASP A 28 -17.09 -1.63 14.67
CA ASP A 28 -16.17 -1.79 13.56
C ASP A 28 -14.82 -2.09 14.20
N ARG A 29 -14.57 -3.39 14.42
CA ARG A 29 -13.28 -3.91 14.85
C ARG A 29 -12.37 -3.84 13.63
N THR A 30 -12.06 -2.63 13.19
CA THR A 30 -10.97 -2.40 12.28
C THR A 30 -9.69 -2.80 12.98
N LEU A 31 -9.23 -4.00 12.62
CA LEU A 31 -7.91 -4.49 12.93
C LEU A 31 -6.92 -3.46 12.39
N TYR A 32 -6.36 -2.66 13.28
CA TYR A 32 -5.21 -1.79 12.97
C TYR A 32 -4.08 -2.70 12.50
N VAL A 33 -3.87 -2.75 11.18
CA VAL A 33 -2.69 -3.41 10.64
C VAL A 33 -1.54 -2.43 10.85
N SER A 34 -0.59 -2.78 11.71
CA SER A 34 0.63 -1.98 11.89
C SER A 34 1.37 -1.92 10.54
N SER A 35 1.70 -0.70 10.13
CA SER A 35 2.52 -0.46 8.96
C SER A 35 3.57 0.58 9.25
N THR A 36 4.79 0.35 8.77
CA THR A 36 5.91 1.27 8.90
C THR A 36 6.53 1.51 7.54
N CYS A 37 7.11 2.68 7.34
CA CYS A 37 7.98 2.99 6.21
C CYS A 37 9.30 3.37 6.83
N ALA A 38 10.34 2.83 6.25
CA ALA A 38 11.69 3.10 6.69
C ALA A 38 12.57 3.22 5.45
N SER A 39 13.73 3.78 5.70
CA SER A 39 14.75 4.01 4.72
C SER A 39 16.06 3.43 5.25
N LYS A 40 16.95 3.06 4.33
CA LYS A 40 18.28 2.60 4.67
C LYS A 40 19.22 2.79 3.50
N GLN A 41 20.40 3.32 3.79
CA GLN A 41 21.51 3.32 2.86
C GLN A 41 22.19 1.94 2.86
N VAL A 42 22.45 1.42 1.67
CA VAL A 42 23.27 0.22 1.44
C VAL A 42 24.35 0.58 0.42
N GLU A 43 25.59 0.76 0.87
CA GLU A 43 26.68 1.26 0.01
C GLU A 43 26.30 2.60 -0.66
N ASN A 44 26.42 2.73 -1.99
CA ASN A 44 26.01 3.93 -2.74
C ASN A 44 24.57 3.88 -3.25
N THR A 45 23.71 3.09 -2.59
CA THR A 45 22.29 2.99 -2.92
C THR A 45 21.43 3.39 -1.73
N GLN A 46 20.25 3.93 -2.02
CA GLN A 46 19.23 4.26 -1.04
C GLN A 46 18.05 3.30 -1.17
N VAL A 47 17.57 2.77 -0.06
CA VAL A 47 16.43 1.83 -0.03
C VAL A 47 15.31 2.43 0.76
N HIS A 48 14.12 2.54 0.16
CA HIS A 48 12.88 2.78 0.86
C HIS A 48 12.09 1.48 0.94
N TYR A 49 11.47 1.19 2.08
CA TYR A 49 10.62 0.02 2.20
C TYR A 49 9.43 0.26 3.11
N VAL A 50 8.32 -0.41 2.78
CA VAL A 50 7.10 -0.44 3.58
C VAL A 50 6.97 -1.83 4.20
N SER A 51 6.78 -1.90 5.51
CA SER A 51 6.49 -3.14 6.23
C SER A 51 5.04 -3.16 6.68
N ILE A 52 4.39 -4.32 6.52
CA ILE A 52 3.03 -4.59 6.99
C ILE A 52 3.13 -5.76 7.96
N LYS A 53 2.63 -5.61 9.20
CA LYS A 53 2.80 -6.62 10.27
C LYS A 53 4.27 -7.05 10.44
N ASP A 54 5.18 -6.08 10.46
CA ASP A 54 6.64 -6.28 10.63
C ASP A 54 7.30 -7.14 9.53
N LYS A 55 6.62 -7.33 8.39
CA LYS A 55 7.17 -7.97 7.19
C LYS A 55 7.36 -6.91 6.10
N PRO A 56 8.59 -6.69 5.59
CA PRO A 56 8.78 -5.86 4.40
C PRO A 56 7.89 -6.38 3.27
N THR A 57 7.10 -5.49 2.69
CA THR A 57 6.10 -5.84 1.68
C THR A 57 6.42 -5.15 0.36
N LEU A 58 6.84 -3.88 0.39
CA LEU A 58 7.33 -3.14 -0.77
C LEU A 58 8.75 -2.67 -0.51
N VAL A 59 9.63 -2.81 -1.50
CA VAL A 59 11.01 -2.29 -1.47
C VAL A 59 11.31 -1.51 -2.74
N ILE A 60 11.76 -0.28 -2.61
CA ILE A 60 12.23 0.59 -3.70
C ILE A 60 13.73 0.84 -3.48
N TRP A 61 14.55 0.47 -4.45
CA TRP A 61 15.99 0.62 -4.42
C TRP A 61 16.43 1.66 -5.45
N ALA A 62 17.14 2.70 -5.02
CA ALA A 62 17.68 3.74 -5.88
C ALA A 62 19.19 3.55 -6.05
N ASP A 63 19.72 3.81 -7.24
CA ASP A 63 21.15 3.72 -7.59
C ASP A 63 22.00 4.90 -7.11
N TYR A 64 21.46 5.72 -6.21
CA TYR A 64 22.13 6.85 -5.58
C TYR A 64 21.69 7.01 -4.13
N VAL A 65 22.48 7.78 -3.37
CA VAL A 65 22.16 8.20 -2.01
C VAL A 65 21.69 9.64 -2.06
N GLY A 66 20.52 9.90 -1.49
CA GLY A 66 19.88 11.21 -1.53
C GLY A 66 19.30 11.63 -0.20
N THR A 67 18.79 12.85 -0.16
CA THR A 67 17.85 13.28 0.87
C THR A 67 16.59 12.46 0.74
N GLU A 68 16.01 12.09 1.87
CA GLU A 68 14.84 11.24 1.92
C GLU A 68 13.71 11.93 2.68
N ALA A 69 12.50 11.75 2.15
CA ALA A 69 11.28 12.03 2.87
C ALA A 69 10.34 10.85 2.65
N ASN A 70 9.84 10.25 3.71
CA ASN A 70 8.85 9.18 3.62
C ASN A 70 7.66 9.51 4.51
N THR A 71 6.47 9.14 4.07
CA THR A 71 5.25 9.34 4.84
C THR A 71 4.42 8.07 4.78
N CYS A 72 4.16 7.50 5.96
CA CYS A 72 3.20 6.42 6.12
C CYS A 72 1.90 7.03 6.64
N GLN A 73 0.93 7.22 5.77
CA GLN A 73 -0.41 7.57 6.22
C GLN A 73 -1.28 6.31 6.19
N SER A 74 -1.54 5.75 7.36
CA SER A 74 -2.67 4.82 7.54
C SER A 74 -3.76 5.55 8.29
N PRO A 75 -5.01 5.55 7.77
CA PRO A 75 -6.01 4.96 8.65
C PRO A 75 -7.01 4.00 7.98
N TYR A 76 -7.44 4.17 6.72
CA TYR A 76 -8.53 3.33 6.15
C TYR A 76 -8.43 3.01 4.65
N LYS A 77 -7.37 3.45 3.96
CA LYS A 77 -7.14 3.28 2.51
C LYS A 77 -5.64 3.14 2.18
N GLY A 78 -4.88 2.52 3.09
CA GLY A 78 -3.41 2.44 3.15
C GLY A 78 -2.68 2.99 1.92
N SER A 79 -2.32 4.27 1.98
CA SER A 79 -1.52 4.95 0.97
C SER A 79 -0.17 5.27 1.57
N TYR A 80 0.87 4.76 0.93
CA TYR A 80 2.26 4.92 1.31
C TYR A 80 2.93 5.77 0.26
N LYS A 81 3.77 6.72 0.68
CA LYS A 81 4.52 7.55 -0.25
C LYS A 81 5.91 7.83 0.26
N GLY A 82 6.83 8.05 -0.67
CA GLY A 82 8.16 8.50 -0.35
C GLY A 82 8.84 9.20 -1.51
N GLU A 83 9.89 9.91 -1.17
CA GLU A 83 10.74 10.68 -2.06
C GLU A 83 12.20 10.38 -1.73
N ILE A 84 13.03 10.18 -2.76
CA ILE A 84 14.49 10.17 -2.67
C ILE A 84 15.01 11.23 -3.64
N SER A 85 15.77 12.22 -3.18
CA SER A 85 16.25 13.33 -4.01
C SER A 85 17.75 13.63 -3.83
N GLU A 86 18.47 13.85 -4.93
CA GLU A 86 19.89 14.22 -4.95
C GLU A 86 20.12 15.25 -6.07
N GLY A 87 20.25 16.53 -5.70
CA GLY A 87 20.36 17.62 -6.67
C GLY A 87 19.12 17.70 -7.57
N ALA A 88 19.29 17.50 -8.88
CA ALA A 88 18.18 17.47 -9.84
C ALA A 88 17.54 16.07 -10.00
N ARG A 89 18.13 15.02 -9.42
CA ARG A 89 17.61 13.64 -9.50
C ARG A 89 16.55 13.44 -8.43
N ARG A 90 15.44 12.80 -8.81
CA ARG A 90 14.30 12.57 -7.91
C ARG A 90 13.57 11.27 -8.23
N ILE A 91 13.24 10.54 -7.17
CA ILE A 91 12.32 9.41 -7.19
C ILE A 91 11.16 9.77 -6.27
N ASP A 92 9.98 9.98 -6.84
CA ASP A 92 8.72 9.98 -6.10
C ASP A 92 8.06 8.61 -6.27
N TRP A 93 7.61 8.01 -5.18
CA TRP A 93 6.84 6.77 -5.24
C TRP A 93 5.62 6.80 -4.34
N GLU A 94 4.59 6.09 -4.79
CA GLU A 94 3.33 5.90 -4.07
C GLU A 94 2.87 4.44 -4.20
N TRP A 95 2.29 3.90 -3.13
CA TRP A 95 1.69 2.57 -3.14
C TRP A 95 0.39 2.57 -2.34
N GLY A 96 -0.69 2.11 -2.97
CA GLY A 96 -2.03 2.09 -2.38
C GLY A 96 -3.09 2.59 -3.35
N SER A 97 -4.36 2.54 -2.92
CA SER A 97 -5.48 3.06 -3.69
C SER A 97 -6.49 3.77 -2.77
N PRO A 98 -7.10 4.89 -3.20
CA PRO A 98 -8.24 5.49 -2.52
C PRO A 98 -9.45 4.57 -2.34
N ASP A 99 -9.53 3.41 -2.98
CA ASP A 99 -10.63 2.43 -2.79
C ASP A 99 -10.23 1.19 -1.97
N GLY A 100 -8.98 1.14 -1.48
CA GLY A 100 -8.46 0.00 -0.72
C GLY A 100 -7.96 -1.16 -1.58
N LYS A 101 -8.02 -1.08 -2.91
CA LYS A 101 -7.40 -2.08 -3.81
C LYS A 101 -5.90 -1.82 -3.92
N GLN A 102 -5.15 -2.36 -2.98
CA GLN A 102 -3.69 -2.22 -2.84
C GLN A 102 -2.90 -2.99 -3.92
N ASN A 103 -3.00 -2.60 -5.19
CA ASN A 103 -2.30 -3.33 -6.26
C ASN A 103 -1.55 -2.45 -7.28
N ILE A 104 -1.43 -1.15 -7.05
CA ILE A 104 -0.66 -0.26 -7.93
C ILE A 104 0.43 0.43 -7.13
N VAL A 105 1.65 0.36 -7.65
CA VAL A 105 2.80 1.16 -7.24
C VAL A 105 3.05 2.18 -8.34
N ALA A 106 3.07 3.46 -8.02
CA ALA A 106 3.51 4.52 -8.93
C ALA A 106 4.94 4.92 -8.57
N ILE A 107 5.83 5.02 -9.56
CA ILE A 107 7.20 5.51 -9.39
C ILE A 107 7.46 6.54 -10.50
N ASN A 108 7.73 7.79 -10.13
CA ASN A 108 7.84 8.92 -11.06
C ASN A 108 6.64 9.01 -12.03
N GLY A 109 5.43 8.71 -11.52
CA GLY A 109 4.19 8.69 -12.29
C GLY A 109 3.96 7.44 -13.15
N ILE A 110 4.96 6.56 -13.29
CA ILE A 110 4.82 5.27 -14.01
C ILE A 110 4.16 4.26 -13.09
N GLN A 111 3.09 3.62 -13.57
CA GLN A 111 2.30 2.68 -12.78
C GLN A 111 2.72 1.22 -13.02
N PHE A 112 2.85 0.49 -11.93
CA PHE A 112 3.20 -0.93 -11.89
C PHE A 112 2.15 -1.72 -11.12
N VAL A 113 1.79 -2.89 -11.63
CA VAL A 113 0.91 -3.83 -10.92
C VAL A 113 1.73 -4.55 -9.85
N PHE A 114 1.40 -4.37 -8.59
CA PHE A 114 2.17 -4.86 -7.45
C PHE A 114 2.29 -6.40 -7.43
N ASP A 115 1.26 -7.11 -7.88
CA ASP A 115 1.27 -8.59 -7.99
C ASP A 115 2.35 -9.15 -8.95
N LYS A 116 2.93 -8.29 -9.82
CA LYS A 116 4.03 -8.71 -10.72
C LYS A 116 5.41 -8.62 -10.06
N GLY A 117 5.51 -8.00 -8.90
CA GLY A 117 6.76 -7.83 -8.19
C GLY A 117 6.68 -6.75 -7.12
N ASN A 118 7.38 -7.01 -6.03
CA ASN A 118 7.35 -6.22 -4.81
C ASN A 118 8.69 -5.53 -4.49
N VAL A 119 9.70 -5.74 -5.34
CA VAL A 119 11.00 -5.06 -5.28
C VAL A 119 11.19 -4.30 -6.58
N PHE A 120 11.53 -3.02 -6.47
CA PHE A 120 11.76 -2.13 -7.61
C PHE A 120 13.19 -1.62 -7.57
N LEU A 121 13.93 -1.84 -8.65
CA LEU A 121 15.28 -1.31 -8.84
C LEU A 121 15.19 -0.12 -9.79
N VAL A 122 15.47 1.07 -9.30
CA VAL A 122 15.30 2.34 -9.98
C VAL A 122 16.67 2.92 -10.28
N ASN A 123 17.04 2.93 -11.56
CA ASN A 123 18.29 3.48 -12.05
C ASN A 123 18.03 4.85 -12.68
N ILE A 124 18.55 5.92 -12.07
CA ILE A 124 18.44 7.30 -12.57
C ILE A 124 19.80 7.85 -13.04
N LYS A 125 20.92 7.24 -12.65
CA LYS A 125 22.24 7.69 -13.15
C LYS A 125 22.44 7.37 -14.65
N GLY A 126 21.75 6.36 -15.16
CA GLY A 126 21.84 5.91 -16.55
C GLY A 126 20.57 6.18 -17.36
N ASP A 127 19.88 5.11 -17.77
CA ASP A 127 18.81 5.15 -18.79
C ASP A 127 17.40 5.39 -18.21
N ASP A 128 17.28 5.98 -17.01
CA ASP A 128 15.99 6.16 -16.30
C ASP A 128 15.13 4.88 -16.32
N ARG A 129 15.71 3.77 -15.85
CA ARG A 129 15.11 2.44 -15.94
C ARG A 129 14.59 1.96 -14.60
N ILE A 130 13.37 1.43 -14.60
CA ILE A 130 12.78 0.75 -13.46
C ILE A 130 12.63 -0.74 -13.77
N GLN A 131 13.25 -1.59 -12.96
CA GLN A 131 13.09 -3.04 -13.03
C GLN A 131 12.23 -3.52 -11.85
N GLN A 132 11.14 -4.22 -12.16
CA GLN A 132 10.28 -4.83 -11.16
C GLN A 132 10.66 -6.31 -10.96
N LEU A 133 10.85 -6.70 -9.71
CA LEU A 133 11.29 -8.03 -9.29
C LEU A 133 10.29 -8.62 -8.29
N GLN A 134 9.96 -9.89 -8.47
CA GLN A 134 9.21 -10.65 -7.47
C GLN A 134 10.20 -11.34 -6.53
N ARG A 135 10.07 -11.09 -5.22
CA ARG A 135 10.91 -11.68 -4.16
C ARG A 135 10.11 -12.07 -2.93
N ASP A 136 10.56 -13.13 -2.26
CA ASP A 136 10.08 -13.45 -0.93
C ASP A 136 10.82 -12.61 0.13
N LEU A 137 10.14 -11.59 0.62
CA LEU A 137 10.66 -10.68 1.64
C LEU A 137 10.44 -11.29 3.02
N LYS A 138 11.44 -12.00 3.54
CA LYS A 138 11.36 -12.59 4.88
C LYS A 138 11.23 -11.51 5.95
N SER A 139 10.51 -11.79 7.03
CA SER A 139 10.48 -10.91 8.20
C SER A 139 11.84 -10.84 8.87
N GLY A 140 12.18 -9.69 9.44
CA GLY A 140 13.44 -9.45 10.13
C GLY A 140 13.98 -8.05 9.92
N SER A 141 14.80 -7.57 10.87
CA SER A 141 15.39 -6.24 10.82
C SER A 141 16.50 -6.09 9.77
N ASN A 142 16.98 -7.20 9.20
CA ASN A 142 18.11 -7.23 8.26
C ASN A 142 17.74 -7.69 6.84
N THR A 143 16.44 -7.73 6.51
CA THR A 143 15.98 -8.28 5.23
C THR A 143 16.56 -7.56 4.03
N VAL A 144 16.65 -6.22 4.08
CA VAL A 144 17.22 -5.41 2.99
C VAL A 144 18.71 -5.73 2.80
N GLU A 145 19.53 -5.74 3.85
CA GLU A 145 20.97 -6.08 3.72
C GLU A 145 21.20 -7.52 3.29
N ARG A 146 20.30 -8.43 3.65
CA ARG A 146 20.37 -9.80 3.17
C ARG A 146 20.07 -9.87 1.68
N LEU A 147 19.08 -9.14 1.19
CA LEU A 147 18.79 -9.07 -0.24
C LEU A 147 19.99 -8.56 -1.03
N SER A 148 20.68 -7.52 -0.56
CA SER A 148 21.88 -7.02 -1.25
C SER A 148 23.06 -7.98 -1.23
N LYS A 149 23.05 -9.01 -0.36
CA LYS A 149 24.11 -10.02 -0.23
C LYS A 149 23.77 -11.38 -0.80
N ASP A 150 22.49 -11.73 -0.87
CA ASP A 150 22.05 -13.08 -1.25
C ASP A 150 21.40 -13.08 -2.64
N ASP A 151 20.88 -11.94 -3.11
CA ASP A 151 20.18 -11.83 -4.39
C ASP A 151 21.10 -11.31 -5.50
N SER A 152 21.33 -12.15 -6.51
CA SER A 152 22.29 -11.81 -7.59
C SER A 152 21.88 -10.62 -8.46
N GLU A 153 20.58 -10.34 -8.62
CA GLU A 153 20.14 -9.18 -9.41
C GLU A 153 20.31 -7.88 -8.61
N ILE A 154 20.00 -7.91 -7.32
CA ILE A 154 20.17 -6.76 -6.42
C ILE A 154 21.66 -6.49 -6.19
N GLN A 155 22.49 -7.51 -6.02
CA GLN A 155 23.95 -7.36 -5.96
C GLN A 155 24.50 -6.64 -7.19
N LYS A 156 24.11 -7.07 -8.40
CA LYS A 156 24.54 -6.44 -9.65
C LYS A 156 24.11 -4.98 -9.71
N PHE A 157 22.88 -4.69 -9.28
CA PHE A 157 22.38 -3.33 -9.21
C PHE A 157 23.21 -2.45 -8.25
N VAL A 158 23.45 -2.93 -7.02
CA VAL A 158 24.28 -2.21 -6.03
C VAL A 158 25.71 -1.99 -6.55
N GLN A 159 26.32 -3.01 -7.16
CA GLN A 159 27.64 -2.89 -7.77
C GLN A 159 27.67 -1.87 -8.91
N SER A 160 26.64 -1.83 -9.76
CA SER A 160 26.54 -0.84 -10.84
C SER A 160 26.40 0.60 -10.31
N ALA A 161 25.70 0.79 -9.18
CA ALA A 161 25.54 2.10 -8.55
C ALA A 161 26.86 2.66 -7.95
N ASN A 162 27.83 1.78 -7.68
CA ASN A 162 29.17 2.14 -7.20
C ASN A 162 30.11 2.59 -8.32
N GLN A 163 29.72 2.42 -9.59
CA GLN A 163 30.49 2.90 -10.73
C GLN A 163 30.20 4.40 -10.95
N PRO A 164 31.23 5.20 -11.27
CA PRO A 164 31.09 6.64 -11.47
C PRO A 164 30.28 7.00 -12.72
#